data_AF-A0A4D6KXS0-F1
#
_entry.id   AF-A0A4D6KXS0-F1
#
_cell.length_a   1.000
_cell.length_b   1.000
_cell.length_c   1.000
_cell.angle_alpha   90.00
_cell.angle_beta   90.00
_cell.angle_gamma   90.00
#
_symmetry.space_group_name_H-M   'P 1'
#
loop_
_entity.id
_entity.type
_entity.pdbx_description
1 polymer ?
#
loop_
_entity_poly.entity_id
_entity_poly.type
_entity_poly.pdbx_seq_one_letter_code
_entity_poly.pdbx_strand_id
1 'polypeptide(L)'
;MITAKAPPPPCASGFFRKIESGPSPVAETLGLAKLRGINVAGLYRSRRSFVSHARSKPTKAKENAGASLIDDWLKPIKAKEDSDTEERAAAFPGKNLPQMSNVGNATNILWHDCPIQKQDRQQLLQQKGCVIWLTGLSGSGKSTIACALSRSLHSRGKLSYILDGDNIRHGLNHDLSFKAEDRSENIRRIGEVAKLFADAGVICITSLISPYQKDRDACRALLPKGDFIEVFIDVPLQVCEARDPKGLYKLARAGKIKGFTGIDDPYEPPCSCEIVLQQKGNGCKSPSDMAEIVISYLEENGYLRA
;
A
#
# COMPACT_ATOMS: atom_id res chain seq x y z
N MET A 1 -2.79 -20.72 -69.77
CA MET A 1 -2.67 -21.57 -68.57
C MET A 1 -2.75 -20.67 -67.35
N ILE A 2 -3.92 -20.64 -66.72
CA ILE A 2 -4.33 -19.87 -65.54
C ILE A 2 -4.72 -20.95 -64.52
N THR A 3 -4.38 -20.85 -63.23
CA THR A 3 -5.38 -20.46 -62.22
C THR A 3 -4.73 -20.17 -60.87
N ALA A 4 -4.90 -18.92 -60.44
CA ALA A 4 -4.78 -18.50 -59.05
C ALA A 4 -6.02 -18.96 -58.27
N LYS A 5 -5.80 -19.35 -57.00
CA LYS A 5 -6.82 -19.91 -56.10
C LYS A 5 -7.54 -18.76 -55.37
N ALA A 6 -8.86 -18.71 -55.46
CA ALA A 6 -9.72 -17.70 -54.84
C ALA A 6 -9.89 -17.91 -53.31
N PRO A 7 -10.13 -16.84 -52.52
CA PRO A 7 -10.46 -16.96 -51.10
C PRO A 7 -11.93 -17.36 -50.87
N PRO A 8 -12.26 -17.98 -49.72
CA PRO A 8 -13.60 -18.48 -49.42
C PRO A 8 -14.61 -17.36 -49.09
N PRO A 9 -15.93 -17.62 -49.25
CA PRO A 9 -16.99 -16.62 -49.18
C PRO A 9 -17.39 -16.24 -47.73
N PRO A 10 -18.10 -15.12 -47.54
CA PRO A 10 -18.58 -14.68 -46.23
C PRO A 10 -19.79 -15.50 -45.77
N CYS A 11 -19.77 -15.95 -44.51
CA CYS A 11 -20.94 -16.60 -43.89
C CYS A 11 -22.06 -15.60 -43.64
N ALA A 12 -23.26 -16.01 -44.06
CA ALA A 12 -24.50 -15.26 -44.03
C ALA A 12 -25.06 -15.05 -42.61
N SER A 13 -25.81 -13.96 -42.51
CA SER A 13 -26.81 -13.61 -41.51
C SER A 13 -27.70 -14.77 -41.07
N GLY A 14 -27.81 -14.98 -39.75
CA GLY A 14 -28.74 -15.93 -39.14
C GLY A 14 -29.26 -15.44 -37.80
N PHE A 15 -30.49 -14.89 -37.84
CA PHE A 15 -31.56 -14.95 -36.84
C PHE A 15 -31.25 -14.82 -35.33
N PHE A 16 -31.73 -13.70 -34.78
CA PHE A 16 -32.12 -13.53 -33.38
C PHE A 16 -33.05 -14.69 -32.93
N ARG A 17 -32.67 -15.40 -31.87
CA ARG A 17 -33.61 -16.12 -31.00
C ARG A 17 -33.50 -15.55 -29.59
N LYS A 18 -34.62 -14.99 -29.10
CA LYS A 18 -34.88 -14.76 -27.68
C LYS A 18 -34.75 -16.09 -26.93
N ILE A 19 -33.96 -16.11 -25.87
CA ILE A 19 -34.01 -17.15 -24.85
C ILE A 19 -34.55 -16.49 -23.59
N GLU A 20 -35.80 -16.80 -23.25
CA GLU A 20 -36.40 -16.52 -21.95
C GLU A 20 -36.03 -17.63 -20.97
N SER A 21 -35.90 -17.23 -19.71
CA SER A 21 -35.47 -17.99 -18.54
C SER A 21 -36.51 -19.00 -18.04
N GLY A 22 -36.03 -20.17 -17.59
CA GLY A 22 -36.75 -21.06 -16.67
C GLY A 22 -35.76 -21.68 -15.65
N PRO A 23 -36.13 -21.84 -14.37
CA PRO A 23 -35.20 -22.30 -13.33
C PRO A 23 -35.12 -23.84 -13.30
N SER A 24 -33.95 -24.37 -12.98
CA SER A 24 -33.72 -25.80 -12.71
C SER A 24 -32.99 -25.98 -11.37
N PRO A 25 -33.26 -27.05 -10.60
CA PRO A 25 -33.20 -27.03 -9.14
C PRO A 25 -32.02 -27.81 -8.53
N VAL A 26 -31.95 -27.70 -7.21
CA VAL A 26 -31.27 -28.57 -6.23
C VAL A 26 -29.83 -28.19 -5.87
N ALA A 27 -29.75 -27.27 -4.91
CA ALA A 27 -28.74 -27.29 -3.86
C ALA A 27 -29.49 -27.54 -2.55
N GLU A 28 -29.29 -28.70 -1.92
CA GLU A 28 -29.58 -28.87 -0.50
C GLU A 28 -28.71 -29.98 0.09
N THR A 29 -28.17 -29.66 1.28
CA THR A 29 -27.77 -30.51 2.43
C THR A 29 -26.41 -30.02 2.94
N LEU A 30 -26.16 -29.53 4.16
CA LEU A 30 -26.85 -29.18 5.41
C LEU A 30 -25.77 -28.34 6.17
N GLY A 31 -26.03 -27.40 7.07
CA GLY A 31 -27.24 -26.94 7.69
C GLY A 31 -26.85 -25.89 8.74
N LEU A 32 -27.68 -24.87 8.91
CA LEU A 32 -27.78 -24.11 10.15
C LEU A 32 -29.19 -23.55 10.23
N ALA A 33 -29.78 -23.74 11.40
CA ALA A 33 -31.20 -23.67 11.66
C ALA A 33 -31.81 -22.27 11.51
N LYS A 34 -33.08 -22.30 11.13
CA LYS A 34 -34.04 -21.20 11.02
C LYS A 34 -34.06 -20.27 12.24
N LEU A 35 -34.04 -18.96 11.98
CA LEU A 35 -34.92 -18.00 12.66
C LEU A 35 -35.57 -17.11 11.59
N ARG A 36 -36.91 -17.07 11.63
CA ARG A 36 -37.82 -16.43 10.65
C ARG A 36 -38.04 -14.94 10.94
N GLY A 37 -38.27 -14.18 9.87
CA GLY A 37 -38.96 -12.88 9.82
C GLY A 37 -38.00 -11.69 9.88
N ILE A 38 -37.95 -10.74 8.94
CA ILE A 38 -39.03 -10.06 8.21
C ILE A 38 -38.55 -9.67 6.79
N ASN A 39 -39.52 -9.61 5.88
CA ASN A 39 -39.45 -9.39 4.43
C ASN A 39 -38.84 -8.03 4.01
N VAL A 40 -37.99 -8.05 2.98
CA VAL A 40 -37.45 -6.86 2.29
C VAL A 40 -38.20 -6.70 0.97
N ALA A 41 -38.96 -5.61 0.83
CA ALA A 41 -39.47 -5.15 -0.46
C ALA A 41 -38.68 -3.90 -0.88
N GLY A 42 -37.96 -4.01 -2.00
CA GLY A 42 -37.19 -2.92 -2.58
C GLY A 42 -38.07 -1.90 -3.32
N LEU A 43 -37.55 -0.68 -3.44
CA LEU A 43 -37.93 0.23 -4.51
C LEU A 43 -36.70 1.04 -4.93
N TYR A 44 -36.23 0.72 -6.14
CA TYR A 44 -35.42 1.60 -6.97
C TYR A 44 -36.24 2.83 -7.36
N ARG A 45 -35.70 4.04 -7.16
CA ARG A 45 -36.03 5.18 -8.03
C ARG A 45 -34.87 6.16 -8.11
N SER A 46 -34.64 6.59 -9.35
CA SER A 46 -33.56 7.45 -9.80
C SER A 46 -34.00 8.92 -9.85
N ARG A 47 -32.98 9.80 -9.75
CA ARG A 47 -32.84 11.19 -10.27
C ARG A 47 -33.13 12.42 -9.39
N ARG A 48 -32.04 13.21 -9.32
CA ARG A 48 -31.89 14.68 -9.47
C ARG A 48 -32.10 15.60 -8.25
N SER A 49 -30.97 16.18 -7.87
CA SER A 49 -30.71 17.57 -7.43
C SER A 49 -31.91 18.51 -7.32
N PHE A 50 -32.12 19.07 -6.13
CA PHE A 50 -32.50 20.49 -5.96
C PHE A 50 -32.01 21.00 -4.59
N VAL A 51 -31.31 22.12 -4.64
CA VAL A 51 -30.89 22.95 -3.50
C VAL A 51 -32.13 23.64 -2.93
N SER A 52 -32.30 23.62 -1.61
CA SER A 52 -33.09 24.64 -0.92
C SER A 52 -32.50 24.95 0.46
N HIS A 53 -32.31 26.24 0.70
CA HIS A 53 -31.85 26.83 1.95
C HIS A 53 -32.98 26.75 3.00
N ALA A 54 -32.68 26.25 4.19
CA ALA A 54 -33.50 26.48 5.37
C ALA A 54 -32.61 26.86 6.56
N ARG A 55 -32.67 28.14 6.92
CA ARG A 55 -32.11 28.72 8.15
C ARG A 55 -32.89 28.19 9.36
N SER A 56 -32.21 27.59 10.33
CA SER A 56 -32.73 27.41 11.70
C SER A 56 -31.96 28.30 12.68
N LYS A 57 -32.71 29.07 13.48
CA LYS A 57 -32.19 29.94 14.56
C LYS A 57 -32.04 29.14 15.87
N PRO A 58 -31.16 29.57 16.79
CA PRO A 58 -30.67 28.72 17.88
C PRO A 58 -31.56 28.75 19.13
N THR A 59 -31.70 27.59 19.77
CA THR A 59 -32.29 27.41 21.09
C THR A 59 -31.25 27.67 22.19
N LYS A 60 -31.56 28.57 23.12
CA LYS A 60 -30.78 28.85 24.34
C LYS A 60 -30.81 27.64 25.28
N ALA A 61 -29.64 27.13 25.65
CA ALA A 61 -29.47 26.20 26.76
C ALA A 61 -28.83 26.93 27.95
N LYS A 62 -29.37 26.66 29.14
CA LYS A 62 -28.98 27.25 30.43
C LYS A 62 -27.56 26.82 30.82
N GLU A 63 -26.78 27.77 31.29
CA GLU A 63 -25.52 27.55 31.99
C GLU A 63 -25.77 26.77 33.27
N ASN A 64 -24.98 25.72 33.49
CA ASN A 64 -24.83 25.10 34.80
C ASN A 64 -23.33 24.90 35.04
N ALA A 65 -22.86 25.48 36.15
CA ALA A 65 -21.48 25.49 36.58
C ALA A 65 -21.00 24.07 36.93
N GLY A 66 -19.85 23.70 36.39
CA GLY A 66 -19.16 22.44 36.63
C GLY A 66 -17.68 22.57 36.25
N ALA A 67 -17.01 23.56 36.84
CA ALA A 67 -15.58 23.75 36.72
C ALA A 67 -14.89 23.02 37.88
N SER A 68 -14.25 21.89 37.61
CA SER A 68 -13.00 21.45 38.24
C SER A 68 -12.62 20.09 37.65
N LEU A 69 -11.40 20.00 37.10
CA LEU A 69 -10.57 18.79 36.91
C LEU A 69 -9.46 19.01 35.86
N ILE A 70 -9.15 20.25 35.46
CA ILE A 70 -8.07 20.54 34.49
C ILE A 70 -7.00 21.51 35.06
N ASP A 71 -7.20 22.11 36.23
CA ASP A 71 -6.30 23.16 36.76
C ASP A 71 -5.17 22.71 37.72
N ASP A 72 -4.99 21.40 37.96
CA ASP A 72 -4.04 20.93 38.99
C ASP A 72 -2.65 20.50 38.45
N TRP A 73 -2.38 20.66 37.14
CA TRP A 73 -1.11 20.24 36.52
C TRP A 73 -0.11 21.38 36.24
N LEU A 74 -0.45 22.64 36.54
CA LEU A 74 0.39 23.82 36.20
C LEU A 74 0.77 24.67 37.43
N LYS A 75 1.30 24.05 38.48
CA LYS A 75 1.95 24.80 39.58
C LYS A 75 3.48 24.66 39.49
N PRO A 76 4.23 25.78 39.43
CA PRO A 76 5.69 25.73 39.37
C PRO A 76 6.26 25.36 40.74
N ILE A 77 7.15 24.37 40.77
CA ILE A 77 7.89 23.94 41.96
C ILE A 77 8.95 25.00 42.27
N LYS A 78 8.84 25.67 43.43
CA LYS A 78 9.88 26.58 43.93
C LYS A 78 11.09 25.78 44.38
N ALA A 79 12.27 26.13 43.87
CA ALA A 79 13.54 25.67 44.40
C ALA A 79 13.73 26.21 45.82
N LYS A 80 14.13 25.32 46.74
CA LYS A 80 14.54 25.67 48.10
C LYS A 80 16.04 25.46 48.17
N GLU A 81 16.78 26.56 48.33
CA GLU A 81 18.19 26.52 48.72
C GLU A 81 18.24 26.11 50.19
N ASP A 82 18.93 25.02 50.50
CA ASP A 82 19.43 24.74 51.83
C ASP A 82 20.87 24.22 51.68
N SER A 83 21.78 24.90 52.39
CA SER A 83 23.22 24.70 52.43
C SER A 83 23.62 23.60 53.42
N ASP A 84 24.76 23.00 53.09
CA ASP A 84 25.74 22.33 53.95
C ASP A 84 25.55 20.87 54.42
N THR A 85 26.66 20.16 54.18
CA THR A 85 27.29 19.04 54.90
C THR A 85 26.91 17.59 54.60
N GLU A 86 27.95 16.94 54.06
CA GLU A 86 28.53 15.64 54.43
C GLU A 86 28.37 14.43 53.49
N GLU A 87 29.57 14.00 53.10
CA GLU A 87 29.98 12.90 52.27
C GLU A 87 29.55 11.54 52.85
N ARG A 88 28.70 10.81 52.12
CA ARG A 88 28.66 9.35 52.19
C ARG A 88 28.57 8.77 50.78
N ALA A 89 29.71 8.21 50.37
CA ALA A 89 29.84 7.39 49.18
C ALA A 89 28.81 6.25 49.19
N ALA A 90 27.84 6.31 48.27
CA ALA A 90 27.07 5.16 47.83
C ALA A 90 27.22 5.09 46.31
N ALA A 91 28.00 4.11 45.85
CA ALA A 91 28.17 3.80 44.45
C ALA A 91 26.81 3.43 43.85
N PHE A 92 26.23 4.33 43.05
CA PHE A 92 25.12 3.99 42.17
C PHE A 92 25.71 3.23 40.96
N PRO A 93 25.21 2.03 40.63
CA PRO A 93 25.67 1.32 39.46
C PRO A 93 25.29 2.14 38.23
N GLY A 94 26.26 2.40 37.37
CA GLY A 94 26.12 3.25 36.20
C GLY A 94 24.90 2.89 35.37
N LYS A 95 23.88 3.75 35.42
CA LYS A 95 22.88 3.80 34.36
C LYS A 95 23.62 4.31 33.14
N ASN A 96 23.85 3.44 32.16
CA ASN A 96 24.18 3.85 30.81
C ASN A 96 23.18 4.94 30.40
N LEU A 97 23.68 6.16 30.17
CA LEU A 97 22.85 7.19 29.56
C LEU A 97 22.31 6.61 28.24
N PRO A 98 21.01 6.75 27.95
CA PRO A 98 20.47 6.27 26.69
C PRO A 98 21.24 6.95 25.56
N GLN A 99 21.71 6.14 24.62
CA GLN A 99 22.66 6.55 23.60
C GLN A 99 21.97 7.58 22.68
N MET A 100 22.41 8.83 22.73
CA MET A 100 21.91 9.88 21.84
C MET A 100 22.21 9.47 20.40
N SER A 101 21.18 9.39 19.56
CA SER A 101 21.36 9.11 18.15
C SER A 101 21.39 10.43 17.37
N ASN A 102 22.35 10.53 16.45
CA ASN A 102 22.36 11.58 15.43
C ASN A 102 22.02 10.88 14.12
N VAL A 103 20.79 11.05 13.63
CA VAL A 103 20.35 10.50 12.35
C VAL A 103 20.15 11.66 11.38
N GLY A 104 21.09 11.82 10.45
CA GLY A 104 21.11 12.95 9.52
C GLY A 104 21.22 14.29 10.25
N ASN A 105 20.33 15.23 9.91
CA ASN A 105 20.31 16.58 10.49
C ASN A 105 19.62 16.66 11.86
N ALA A 106 18.92 15.60 12.30
CA ALA A 106 18.27 15.58 13.59
C ALA A 106 19.31 15.31 14.70
N THR A 107 19.44 16.28 15.60
CA THR A 107 20.33 16.22 16.77
C THR A 107 19.51 16.06 18.04
N ASN A 108 20.12 15.53 19.10
CA ASN A 108 19.51 15.40 20.44
C ASN A 108 18.26 14.50 20.49
N ILE A 109 18.20 13.47 19.63
CA ILE A 109 17.11 12.50 19.65
C ILE A 109 17.53 11.23 20.40
N LEU A 110 16.57 10.65 21.11
CA LEU A 110 16.69 9.40 21.84
C LEU A 110 15.60 8.46 21.32
N TRP A 111 15.99 7.20 21.05
CA TRP A 111 15.01 6.19 20.71
C TRP A 111 14.18 5.83 21.96
N HIS A 112 12.87 5.75 21.80
CA HIS A 112 11.96 5.38 22.88
C HIS A 112 11.57 3.91 22.72
N ASP A 113 12.13 3.05 23.57
CA ASP A 113 11.82 1.63 23.58
C ASP A 113 10.44 1.36 24.17
N CYS A 114 9.70 0.43 23.53
CA CYS A 114 8.44 -0.09 24.00
C CYS A 114 8.61 -1.56 24.40
N PRO A 115 8.01 -2.06 25.50
CA PRO A 115 8.11 -3.47 25.87
C PRO A 115 7.58 -4.44 24.80
N ILE A 116 6.62 -4.00 23.98
CA ILE A 116 6.05 -4.81 22.89
C ILE A 116 6.98 -4.75 21.68
N GLN A 117 7.58 -5.89 21.34
CA GLN A 117 8.55 -6.05 20.27
C GLN A 117 7.90 -6.51 18.95
N LYS A 118 8.68 -6.49 17.87
CA LYS A 118 8.27 -7.01 16.55
C LYS A 118 7.75 -8.44 16.64
N GLN A 119 8.44 -9.30 17.40
CA GLN A 119 8.06 -10.71 17.55
C GLN A 119 6.69 -10.88 18.20
N ASP A 120 6.36 -10.09 19.22
CA ASP A 120 5.05 -10.12 19.90
C ASP A 120 3.92 -9.77 18.92
N ARG A 121 4.12 -8.73 18.10
CA ARG A 121 3.15 -8.32 17.06
C ARG A 121 2.97 -9.40 15.99
N GLN A 122 4.06 -10.03 15.57
CA GLN A 122 4.01 -11.12 14.59
C GLN A 122 3.28 -12.34 15.14
N GLN A 123 3.52 -12.71 16.40
CA GLN A 123 2.79 -13.78 17.09
C GLN A 123 1.30 -13.44 17.21
N LEU A 124 0.95 -12.20 17.54
CA LEU A 124 -0.45 -11.77 17.59
C LEU A 124 -1.15 -11.88 16.23
N LEU A 125 -0.48 -11.48 15.15
CA LEU A 125 -1.02 -11.49 13.79
C LEU A 125 -0.89 -12.84 13.08
N GLN A 126 -0.16 -13.81 13.66
CA GLN A 126 0.14 -15.10 13.03
C GLN A 126 0.76 -14.95 11.63
N GLN A 127 1.68 -13.98 11.48
CA GLN A 127 2.41 -13.66 10.26
C GLN A 127 3.70 -12.89 10.59
N LYS A 128 4.63 -12.81 9.64
CA LYS A 128 5.83 -11.95 9.74
C LYS A 128 5.67 -10.72 8.87
N GLY A 129 6.04 -9.56 9.42
CA GLY A 129 5.99 -8.31 8.69
C GLY A 129 7.17 -8.19 7.73
N CYS A 130 6.89 -7.83 6.49
CA CYS A 130 7.86 -7.66 5.41
C CYS A 130 7.39 -6.61 4.42
N VAL A 131 8.31 -6.18 3.55
CA VAL A 131 8.04 -5.24 2.46
C VAL A 131 8.12 -5.97 1.13
N ILE A 132 7.02 -5.95 0.40
CA ILE A 132 6.93 -6.41 -0.99
C ILE A 132 7.04 -5.18 -1.87
N TRP A 133 8.20 -5.00 -2.48
CA TRP A 133 8.54 -3.81 -3.26
C TRP A 133 8.31 -4.04 -4.75
N LEU A 134 7.13 -3.64 -5.25
CA LEU A 134 6.84 -3.75 -6.68
C LEU A 134 7.50 -2.57 -7.44
N THR A 135 8.38 -2.90 -8.37
CA THR A 135 9.07 -1.93 -9.25
C THR A 135 8.82 -2.24 -10.73
N GLY A 136 8.73 -1.21 -11.57
CA GLY A 136 8.42 -1.37 -12.99
C GLY A 136 7.95 -0.09 -13.68
N LEU A 137 7.93 -0.08 -15.01
CA LEU A 137 7.46 1.05 -15.82
C LEU A 137 6.00 1.43 -15.53
N SER A 138 5.62 2.68 -15.81
CA SER A 138 4.20 3.07 -15.80
C SER A 138 3.38 2.16 -16.72
N GLY A 139 2.17 1.75 -16.34
CA GLY A 139 1.37 0.82 -17.16
C GLY A 139 1.83 -0.65 -17.18
N SER A 140 2.89 -1.02 -16.45
CA SER A 140 3.33 -2.42 -16.36
C SER A 140 2.35 -3.33 -15.59
N GLY A 141 1.52 -2.77 -14.70
CA GLY A 141 0.50 -3.51 -13.94
C GLY A 141 0.71 -3.57 -12.43
N LYS A 142 1.67 -2.81 -11.87
CA LYS A 142 1.98 -2.76 -10.42
C LYS A 142 0.76 -2.65 -9.52
N SER A 143 -0.05 -1.59 -9.67
CA SER A 143 -1.22 -1.38 -8.80
C SER A 143 -2.25 -2.50 -8.96
N THR A 144 -2.42 -3.06 -10.16
CA THR A 144 -3.32 -4.20 -10.41
C THR A 144 -2.87 -5.45 -9.67
N ILE A 145 -1.56 -5.76 -9.73
CA ILE A 145 -0.97 -6.92 -9.05
C ILE A 145 -0.97 -6.70 -7.53
N ALA A 146 -0.67 -5.48 -7.05
CA ALA A 146 -0.76 -5.13 -5.63
C ALA A 146 -2.16 -5.38 -5.06
N CYS A 147 -3.20 -4.96 -5.78
CA CYS A 147 -4.59 -5.21 -5.38
C CYS A 147 -4.95 -6.70 -5.38
N ALA A 148 -4.52 -7.45 -6.40
CA ALA A 148 -4.75 -8.89 -6.48
C ALA A 148 -4.04 -9.64 -5.33
N LEU A 149 -2.80 -9.26 -5.03
CA LEU A 149 -2.00 -9.78 -3.92
C LEU A 149 -2.65 -9.48 -2.57
N SER A 150 -3.04 -8.23 -2.33
CA SER A 150 -3.71 -7.85 -1.07
C SER A 150 -5.02 -8.60 -0.87
N ARG A 151 -5.82 -8.78 -1.94
CA ARG A 151 -7.04 -9.60 -1.89
C ARG A 151 -6.74 -11.07 -1.54
N SER A 152 -5.69 -11.63 -2.14
CA SER A 152 -5.25 -13.01 -1.93
C SER A 152 -4.71 -13.26 -0.52
N LEU A 153 -3.96 -12.29 0.05
CA LEU A 153 -3.54 -12.29 1.46
C LEU A 153 -4.74 -12.18 2.41
N HIS A 154 -5.67 -11.27 2.11
CA HIS A 154 -6.87 -11.06 2.92
C HIS A 154 -7.73 -12.33 3.01
N SER A 155 -7.93 -13.05 1.90
CA SER A 155 -8.67 -14.32 1.92
C SER A 155 -7.99 -15.43 2.72
N ARG A 156 -6.70 -15.29 3.02
CA ARG A 156 -5.91 -16.20 3.88
C ARG A 156 -5.80 -15.71 5.33
N GLY A 157 -6.57 -14.68 5.70
CA GLY A 157 -6.54 -14.09 7.03
C GLY A 157 -5.26 -13.32 7.35
N LYS A 158 -4.55 -12.84 6.32
CA LYS A 158 -3.30 -12.09 6.48
C LYS A 158 -3.52 -10.59 6.34
N LEU A 159 -2.94 -9.83 7.27
CA LEU A 159 -2.98 -8.38 7.28
C LEU A 159 -1.94 -7.82 6.32
N SER A 160 -2.41 -7.09 5.31
CA SER A 160 -1.57 -6.39 4.34
C SER A 160 -2.04 -4.95 4.15
N TYR A 161 -1.15 -4.09 3.69
CA TYR A 161 -1.46 -2.70 3.37
C TYR A 161 -0.70 -2.24 2.13
N ILE A 162 -1.35 -1.46 1.26
CA ILE A 162 -0.75 -0.99 0.00
C ILE A 162 -0.31 0.47 0.13
N LEU A 163 0.96 0.73 -0.16
CA LEU A 163 1.52 2.07 -0.38
C LEU A 163 1.71 2.30 -1.89
N ASP A 164 0.71 2.89 -2.54
CA ASP A 164 0.76 3.24 -3.96
C ASP A 164 1.31 4.65 -4.16
N GLY A 165 2.17 4.82 -5.17
CA GLY A 165 2.85 6.08 -5.45
C GLY A 165 1.93 7.25 -5.73
N ASP A 166 0.79 7.02 -6.38
CA ASP A 166 -0.16 8.11 -6.64
C ASP A 166 -0.93 8.47 -5.37
N ASN A 167 -1.36 7.46 -4.59
CA ASN A 167 -2.10 7.67 -3.34
C ASN A 167 -1.28 8.44 -2.30
N ILE A 168 0.00 8.09 -2.13
CA ILE A 168 0.88 8.75 -1.15
C ILE A 168 1.14 10.22 -1.51
N ARG A 169 1.14 10.55 -2.81
CA ARG A 169 1.27 11.93 -3.31
C ARG A 169 0.04 12.80 -3.06
N HIS A 170 -1.10 12.22 -2.68
CA HIS A 170 -2.24 13.01 -2.19
C HIS A 170 -2.13 13.41 -0.71
N GLY A 171 -1.15 12.87 0.03
CA GLY A 171 -0.98 13.10 1.47
C GLY A 171 0.47 13.34 1.85
N LEU A 172 1.15 12.30 2.34
CA LEU A 172 2.51 12.39 2.90
C LEU A 172 3.52 13.04 1.94
N ASN A 173 3.38 12.82 0.63
CA ASN A 173 4.32 13.31 -0.39
C ASN A 173 3.68 14.35 -1.33
N HIS A 174 2.67 15.11 -0.87
CA HIS A 174 2.01 16.14 -1.68
C HIS A 174 2.91 17.32 -2.04
N ASP A 175 3.97 17.54 -1.27
CA ASP A 175 4.98 18.58 -1.46
C ASP A 175 6.00 18.24 -2.57
N LEU A 176 6.08 16.97 -2.98
CA LEU A 176 7.09 16.50 -3.92
C LEU A 176 6.59 16.53 -5.37
N SER A 177 7.41 17.06 -6.27
CA SER A 177 7.16 17.01 -7.71
C SER A 177 7.67 15.69 -8.33
N PHE A 178 7.95 15.71 -9.63
CA PHE A 178 8.46 14.58 -10.41
C PHE A 178 9.90 14.80 -10.91
N LYS A 179 10.64 15.76 -10.35
CA LYS A 179 12.10 15.88 -10.59
C LYS A 179 12.86 14.69 -9.98
N ALA A 180 14.10 14.49 -10.39
CA ALA A 180 14.91 13.34 -9.96
C ALA A 180 15.11 13.33 -8.43
N GLU A 181 15.46 14.48 -7.85
CA GLU A 181 15.62 14.68 -6.41
C GLU A 181 14.32 14.41 -5.63
N ASP A 182 13.18 14.89 -6.12
CA ASP A 182 11.86 14.68 -5.51
C ASP A 182 11.41 13.22 -5.63
N ARG A 183 11.85 12.50 -6.68
CA ARG A 183 11.63 11.06 -6.80
C ARG A 183 12.44 10.31 -5.76
N SER A 184 13.72 10.64 -5.60
CA SER A 184 14.56 10.01 -4.58
C SER A 184 14.00 10.25 -3.18
N GLU A 185 13.56 11.47 -2.85
CA GLU A 185 12.92 11.76 -1.57
C GLU A 185 11.58 11.03 -1.41
N ASN A 186 10.77 10.94 -2.47
CA ASN A 186 9.52 10.18 -2.46
C ASN A 186 9.77 8.70 -2.13
N ILE A 187 10.79 8.09 -2.76
CA ILE A 187 11.18 6.71 -2.49
C ILE A 187 11.71 6.56 -1.06
N ARG A 188 12.58 7.47 -0.61
CA ARG A 188 13.11 7.46 0.76
C ARG A 188 12.01 7.49 1.82
N ARG A 189 11.05 8.42 1.71
CA ARG A 189 9.91 8.53 2.65
C ARG A 189 9.08 7.26 2.66
N ILE A 190 8.77 6.70 1.49
CA ILE A 190 7.97 5.47 1.41
C ILE A 190 8.75 4.26 1.95
N GLY A 191 10.06 4.20 1.75
CA GLY A 191 10.94 3.17 2.33
C GLY A 191 10.86 3.16 3.86
N GLU A 192 10.97 4.33 4.49
CA GLU A 192 10.83 4.44 5.96
C GLU A 192 9.43 4.07 6.45
N VAL A 193 8.38 4.51 5.76
CA VAL A 193 7.00 4.11 6.12
C VAL A 193 6.80 2.61 5.96
N ALA A 194 7.29 2.02 4.87
CA ALA A 194 7.20 0.58 4.63
C ALA A 194 7.93 -0.23 5.71
N LYS A 195 9.09 0.25 6.16
CA LYS A 195 9.81 -0.30 7.32
C LYS A 195 8.96 -0.27 8.59
N LEU A 196 8.26 0.83 8.88
CA LEU A 196 7.38 0.92 10.05
C LEU A 196 6.22 -0.10 9.97
N PHE A 197 5.64 -0.31 8.79
CA PHE A 197 4.61 -1.34 8.60
C PHE A 197 5.17 -2.76 8.81
N ALA A 198 6.34 -3.06 8.26
CA ALA A 198 6.99 -4.36 8.46
C ALA A 198 7.37 -4.59 9.93
N ASP A 199 7.85 -3.57 10.63
CA ASP A 199 8.11 -3.63 12.08
C ASP A 199 6.82 -3.83 12.91
N ALA A 200 5.69 -3.30 12.44
CA ALA A 200 4.37 -3.55 13.01
C ALA A 200 3.83 -4.98 12.75
N GLY A 201 4.55 -5.81 11.99
CA GLY A 201 4.13 -7.16 11.62
C GLY A 201 3.22 -7.22 10.37
N VAL A 202 3.03 -6.10 9.68
CA VAL A 202 2.18 -6.01 8.48
C VAL A 202 2.96 -6.41 7.23
N ILE A 203 2.32 -7.11 6.29
CA ILE A 203 2.87 -7.33 4.95
C ILE A 203 2.60 -6.06 4.13
N CYS A 204 3.60 -5.19 4.05
CA CYS A 204 3.51 -3.91 3.34
C CYS A 204 3.80 -4.10 1.86
N ILE A 205 2.85 -3.76 0.99
CA ILE A 205 3.01 -3.84 -0.46
C ILE A 205 3.22 -2.44 -1.00
N THR A 206 4.40 -2.15 -1.56
CA THR A 206 4.63 -0.86 -2.24
C THR A 206 4.43 -1.02 -3.75
N SER A 207 3.73 -0.05 -4.36
CA SER A 207 3.46 -0.02 -5.81
C SER A 207 4.01 1.29 -6.37
N LEU A 208 5.27 1.25 -6.80
CA LEU A 208 6.03 2.44 -7.19
C LEU A 208 6.75 2.21 -8.51
N ILE A 209 6.99 3.27 -9.29
CA ILE A 209 7.90 3.14 -10.43
C ILE A 209 9.32 2.86 -9.91
N SER A 210 9.74 3.59 -8.87
CA SER A 210 11.06 3.47 -8.23
C SER A 210 12.20 3.27 -9.23
N PRO A 211 12.41 4.22 -10.17
CA PRO A 211 13.19 3.98 -11.38
C PRO A 211 14.68 3.80 -11.14
N TYR A 212 15.23 4.36 -10.07
CA TYR A 212 16.67 4.37 -9.81
C TYR A 212 17.06 3.23 -8.87
N GLN A 213 18.02 2.42 -9.28
CA GLN A 213 18.54 1.27 -8.53
C GLN A 213 19.04 1.68 -7.15
N LYS A 214 19.83 2.77 -7.10
CA LYS A 214 20.39 3.32 -5.85
C LYS A 214 19.33 3.59 -4.77
N ASP A 215 18.13 4.02 -5.17
CA ASP A 215 17.07 4.40 -4.23
C ASP A 215 16.37 3.14 -3.70
N ARG A 216 16.18 2.13 -4.57
CA ARG A 216 15.66 0.82 -4.16
C ARG A 216 16.63 0.11 -3.22
N ASP A 217 17.93 0.16 -3.51
CA ASP A 217 18.98 -0.40 -2.65
C ASP A 217 19.04 0.31 -1.30
N ALA A 218 18.89 1.63 -1.27
CA ALA A 218 18.80 2.38 -0.02
C ALA A 218 17.60 1.92 0.81
N CYS A 219 16.42 1.75 0.20
CA CYS A 219 15.25 1.20 0.89
C CYS A 219 15.47 -0.23 1.41
N ARG A 220 16.10 -1.10 0.59
CA ARG A 220 16.47 -2.47 1.00
C ARG A 220 17.38 -2.47 2.22
N ALA A 221 18.36 -1.58 2.27
CA ALA A 221 19.31 -1.47 3.38
C ALA A 221 18.67 -0.98 4.70
N LEU A 222 17.46 -0.40 4.66
CA LEU A 222 16.74 0.01 5.88
C LEU A 222 16.16 -1.17 6.66
N LEU A 223 16.04 -2.35 6.03
CA LEU A 223 15.37 -3.53 6.59
C LEU A 223 16.37 -4.66 6.91
N PRO A 224 16.04 -5.53 7.87
CA PRO A 224 16.79 -6.77 8.09
C PRO A 224 16.86 -7.62 6.82
N LYS A 225 17.93 -8.40 6.68
CA LYS A 225 18.10 -9.31 5.54
C LYS A 225 16.89 -10.25 5.41
N GLY A 226 16.28 -10.25 4.23
CA GLY A 226 15.10 -11.06 3.91
C GLY A 226 13.79 -10.27 3.95
N ASP A 227 13.67 -9.25 4.81
CA ASP A 227 12.41 -8.53 5.03
C ASP A 227 12.03 -7.57 3.89
N PHE A 228 12.92 -7.37 2.92
CA PHE A 228 12.67 -6.61 1.69
C PHE A 228 12.69 -7.54 0.49
N ILE A 229 11.54 -7.69 -0.15
CA ILE A 229 11.28 -8.59 -1.28
C ILE A 229 11.00 -7.73 -2.50
N GLU A 230 12.00 -7.54 -3.35
CA GLU A 230 11.87 -6.78 -4.58
C GLU A 230 11.24 -7.64 -5.68
N VAL A 231 10.15 -7.12 -6.24
CA VAL A 231 9.38 -7.78 -7.30
C VAL A 231 9.45 -6.92 -8.54
N PHE A 232 10.20 -7.38 -9.53
CA PHE A 232 10.33 -6.71 -10.81
C PHE A 232 9.18 -7.08 -11.74
N ILE A 233 8.38 -6.07 -12.12
CA ILE A 233 7.33 -6.23 -13.13
C ILE A 233 7.92 -5.91 -14.51
N ASP A 234 8.47 -6.94 -15.12
CA ASP A 234 9.22 -6.91 -16.37
C ASP A 234 8.26 -6.94 -17.57
N VAL A 235 7.80 -5.74 -17.94
CA VAL A 235 6.93 -5.51 -19.10
C VAL A 235 7.62 -4.51 -20.03
N PRO A 236 7.81 -4.86 -21.32
CA PRO A 236 8.47 -3.96 -22.28
C PRO A 236 7.78 -2.60 -22.38
N LEU A 237 8.57 -1.55 -22.62
CA LEU A 237 8.09 -0.18 -22.76
C LEU A 237 6.99 -0.06 -23.82
N GLN A 238 7.15 -0.73 -24.97
CA GLN A 238 6.18 -0.67 -26.07
C GLN A 238 4.81 -1.22 -25.66
N VAL A 239 4.78 -2.25 -24.80
CA VAL A 239 3.54 -2.80 -24.26
C VAL A 239 2.92 -1.84 -23.25
N CYS A 240 3.73 -1.20 -22.41
CA CYS A 240 3.28 -0.18 -21.47
C CYS A 240 2.68 1.05 -22.19
N GLU A 241 3.33 1.51 -23.26
CA GLU A 241 2.85 2.59 -24.14
C GLU A 241 1.56 2.21 -24.87
N ALA A 242 1.44 0.98 -25.34
CA ALA A 242 0.23 0.51 -26.00
C ALA A 242 -0.99 0.48 -25.04
N ARG A 243 -0.76 0.18 -23.76
CA ARG A 243 -1.81 0.17 -22.74
C ARG A 243 -2.26 1.57 -22.35
N ASP A 244 -1.30 2.45 -22.06
CA ASP A 244 -1.45 3.85 -21.62
C ASP A 244 -2.80 4.20 -20.95
N PRO A 245 -3.18 3.52 -19.85
CA PRO A 245 -4.53 3.63 -19.29
C PRO A 245 -4.86 5.02 -18.76
N LYS A 246 -3.83 5.82 -18.46
CA LYS A 246 -3.93 7.18 -17.94
C LYS A 246 -3.61 8.25 -19.01
N GLY A 247 -3.28 7.85 -20.24
CA GLY A 247 -2.89 8.79 -21.30
C GLY A 247 -1.54 9.47 -21.10
N LEU A 248 -0.73 9.02 -20.12
CA LEU A 248 0.51 9.68 -19.71
C LEU A 248 1.62 9.51 -20.75
N TYR A 249 1.70 8.34 -21.41
CA TYR A 249 2.69 8.11 -22.46
C TYR A 249 2.41 9.01 -23.67
N LYS A 250 1.15 9.15 -24.08
CA LYS A 250 0.77 10.09 -25.14
C LYS A 250 1.15 11.53 -24.82
N LEU A 251 0.92 11.96 -23.57
CA LEU A 251 1.29 13.31 -23.12
C LEU A 251 2.81 13.52 -23.07
N ALA A 252 3.57 12.52 -22.62
CA ALA A 252 5.03 12.54 -22.62
C ALA A 252 5.62 12.61 -24.04
N ARG A 253 5.13 11.74 -24.95
CA ARG A 253 5.51 11.75 -26.37
C ARG A 253 5.18 13.08 -27.07
N ALA A 254 4.11 13.76 -26.65
CA ALA A 254 3.75 15.09 -27.12
C ALA A 254 4.52 16.25 -26.44
N GLY A 255 5.49 15.94 -25.56
CA GLY A 255 6.30 16.94 -24.85
C GLY A 255 5.57 17.73 -23.76
N LYS A 256 4.34 17.31 -23.40
CA LYS A 256 3.52 17.97 -22.36
C LYS A 256 3.92 17.57 -20.94
N ILE A 257 4.54 16.39 -20.79
CA ILE A 257 5.13 15.91 -19.54
C ILE A 257 6.61 15.70 -19.81
N LYS A 258 7.47 16.33 -19.01
CA LYS A 258 8.93 16.17 -19.07
C LYS A 258 9.42 15.24 -17.96
N GLY A 259 10.53 14.57 -18.19
CA GLY A 259 11.17 13.62 -17.28
C GLY A 259 10.33 12.36 -17.04
N PHE A 260 9.47 11.96 -17.97
CA PHE A 260 8.65 10.76 -17.84
C PHE A 260 9.51 9.48 -17.96
N THR A 261 9.44 8.63 -16.94
CA THR A 261 10.24 7.40 -16.87
C THR A 261 10.01 6.48 -18.08
N GLY A 262 11.10 6.06 -18.71
CA GLY A 262 11.10 5.24 -19.92
C GLY A 262 10.98 6.02 -21.23
N ILE A 263 10.77 7.34 -21.17
CA ILE A 263 10.72 8.22 -22.36
C ILE A 263 11.90 9.18 -22.37
N ASP A 264 11.95 10.09 -21.41
CA ASP A 264 12.98 11.13 -21.26
C ASP A 264 13.62 11.16 -19.85
N ASP A 265 13.31 10.16 -19.02
CA ASP A 265 13.99 9.83 -17.76
C ASP A 265 14.25 8.31 -17.70
N PRO A 266 15.38 7.82 -17.18
CA PRO A 266 15.72 6.40 -17.23
C PRO A 266 14.87 5.55 -16.28
N TYR A 267 14.73 4.28 -16.63
CA TYR A 267 14.33 3.22 -15.70
C TYR A 267 15.47 2.21 -15.64
N GLU A 268 16.01 1.97 -14.45
CA GLU A 268 17.10 1.03 -14.21
C GLU A 268 16.48 -0.28 -13.69
N PRO A 269 16.37 -1.35 -14.50
CA PRO A 269 15.83 -2.63 -14.04
C PRO A 269 16.67 -3.21 -12.91
N PRO A 270 16.07 -3.91 -11.93
CA PRO A 270 16.82 -4.48 -10.83
C PRO A 270 17.73 -5.62 -11.28
N CYS A 271 18.99 -5.56 -10.87
CA CYS A 271 20.00 -6.58 -11.19
C CYS A 271 19.85 -7.86 -10.36
N SER A 272 19.26 -7.77 -9.16
CA SER A 272 19.16 -8.86 -8.20
C SER A 272 17.87 -8.76 -7.38
N CYS A 273 16.72 -8.92 -8.05
CA CYS A 273 15.42 -8.97 -7.39
C CYS A 273 15.05 -10.40 -6.98
N GLU A 274 14.25 -10.54 -5.94
CA GLU A 274 13.76 -11.83 -5.43
C GLU A 274 12.77 -12.49 -6.41
N ILE A 275 11.94 -11.69 -7.08
CA ILE A 275 10.90 -12.18 -7.99
C ILE A 275 10.87 -11.36 -9.27
N VAL A 276 10.84 -12.03 -10.42
CA VAL A 276 10.57 -11.40 -11.73
C VAL A 276 9.21 -11.86 -12.26
N LEU A 277 8.30 -10.91 -12.45
CA LEU A 277 7.01 -11.13 -13.07
C LEU A 277 7.07 -10.67 -14.53
N GLN A 278 7.32 -11.62 -15.43
CA GLN A 278 7.45 -11.34 -16.86
C GLN A 278 6.11 -11.46 -17.59
N GLN A 279 5.93 -10.60 -18.58
CA GLN A 279 4.88 -10.77 -19.59
C GLN A 279 5.52 -11.03 -20.95
N LYS A 280 5.56 -12.31 -21.35
CA LYS A 280 6.10 -12.76 -22.64
C LYS A 280 5.01 -13.38 -23.51
N GLY A 281 4.85 -12.86 -24.73
CA GLY A 281 4.01 -13.46 -25.78
C GLY A 281 2.50 -13.53 -25.47
N ASN A 282 1.83 -14.53 -26.05
CA ASN A 282 0.37 -14.72 -25.97
C ASN A 282 -0.10 -15.37 -24.66
N GLY A 283 0.81 -15.87 -23.82
CA GLY A 283 0.52 -16.51 -22.54
C GLY A 283 0.62 -15.53 -21.37
N CYS A 284 -0.18 -14.47 -21.38
CA CYS A 284 -0.19 -13.52 -20.25
C CYS A 284 -0.83 -14.18 -19.03
N LYS A 285 -0.05 -14.43 -17.98
CA LYS A 285 -0.60 -14.76 -16.65
C LYS A 285 -1.56 -13.67 -16.21
N SER A 286 -2.68 -14.05 -15.59
CA SER A 286 -3.59 -13.05 -15.03
C SER A 286 -2.92 -12.34 -13.84
N PRO A 287 -3.39 -11.14 -13.44
CA PRO A 287 -2.89 -10.49 -12.23
C PRO A 287 -3.02 -11.37 -10.98
N SER A 288 -4.06 -12.21 -10.91
CA SER A 288 -4.24 -13.18 -9.84
C SER A 288 -3.15 -14.25 -9.87
N ASP A 289 -2.85 -14.84 -11.04
CA ASP A 289 -1.78 -15.84 -11.16
C ASP A 289 -0.40 -15.26 -10.81
N MET A 290 -0.16 -14.00 -11.17
CA MET A 290 1.07 -13.30 -10.79
C MET A 290 1.14 -13.02 -9.28
N ALA A 291 0.01 -12.67 -8.66
CA ALA A 291 -0.07 -12.53 -7.21
C ALA A 291 0.20 -13.85 -6.49
N GLU A 292 -0.31 -14.98 -7.00
CA GLU A 292 -0.05 -16.30 -6.43
C GLU A 292 1.43 -16.68 -6.45
N ILE A 293 2.22 -16.25 -7.44
CA ILE A 293 3.68 -16.44 -7.44
C ILE A 293 4.31 -15.76 -6.23
N VAL A 294 3.88 -14.53 -5.92
CA VAL A 294 4.37 -13.79 -4.74
C VAL A 294 3.90 -14.47 -3.45
N ILE A 295 2.66 -14.95 -3.40
CA ILE A 295 2.14 -15.72 -2.25
C ILE A 295 2.98 -16.97 -2.00
N SER A 296 3.27 -17.76 -3.04
CA SER A 296 4.11 -18.96 -2.92
C SER A 296 5.47 -18.62 -2.35
N TYR A 297 6.12 -17.55 -2.82
CA TYR A 297 7.38 -17.09 -2.26
C TYR A 297 7.26 -16.75 -0.77
N LEU A 298 6.20 -16.03 -0.35
CA LEU A 298 5.99 -15.69 1.05
C LEU A 298 5.76 -16.93 1.92
N GLU A 299 5.04 -17.93 1.40
CA GLU A 299 4.79 -19.18 2.11
C GLU A 299 6.08 -20.01 2.28
N GLU A 300 6.83 -20.19 1.19
CA GLU A 300 8.10 -20.92 1.16
C GLU A 300 9.15 -20.32 2.12
N ASN A 301 9.15 -18.99 2.25
CA ASN A 301 10.04 -18.26 3.15
C ASN A 301 9.45 -18.03 4.55
N GLY A 302 8.28 -18.60 4.85
CA GLY A 302 7.71 -18.60 6.20
C GLY A 302 7.21 -17.25 6.69
N TYR A 303 6.78 -16.36 5.79
CA TYR A 303 6.18 -15.06 6.15
C TYR A 303 4.70 -15.18 6.53
N LEU A 304 4.01 -16.22 6.06
CA LEU A 304 2.58 -16.40 6.30
C LEU A 304 2.25 -17.10 7.62
N ARG A 305 3.25 -17.29 8.50
CA ARG A 305 3.13 -17.89 9.84
C ARG A 305 4.11 -17.17 10.77
N ALA A 306 3.82 -17.13 12.08
CA ALA A 306 4.69 -16.50 13.08
C ALA A 306 5.79 -17.45 13.55
#